data_AF-A0A409VGQ7-F1
#
_entry.id   AF-A0A409VGQ7-F1
#
_cell.length_a   1.000
_cell.length_b   1.000
_cell.length_c   1.000
_cell.angle_alpha   90.00
_cell.angle_beta   90.00
_cell.angle_gamma   90.00
#
_symmetry.space_group_name_H-M   'P 1'
#
loop_
_entity.id
_entity.type
_entity.pdbx_description
1 polymer ?
#
loop_
_entity_poly.entity_id
_entity_poly.type
_entity_poly.pdbx_seq_one_letter_code
_entity_poly.pdbx_strand_id
1 'polypeptide(L)'
;MVNIPAPVGGTPLPADFAPSIVFAALYGMIVPLMIYRVFVKHRSRTLLLTGTVTFSIERVVVYSLRAVMSRNEEKRFSHGLQNYMQLSFGMGFIGIANDLINILKCMMVNPTYGSDMWYQSPASNTKDCVFRPPQDGTPDQPRTRFWARRWTDFLNFAFLAATIPGTVWYGQYSGTFDNENKARTVQRIRCVLRTYNHCNDLPCDNRFESTSVALFLCILVILTSIWCRIRLNTPRRSIGLMILVSSLMCTVGIYRLSVMGLTTPSITTQTILDKPYEKTLFYVFHTLPEWLAIFVMILANVRKWNGTGLIGDWRNRDWNEKEIKKYREKQAKKGMTQDLSTDAIPLQEKKTAATVSQNQV
;
A
#
# COMPACT_ATOMS: atom_id res chain seq x y z
N MET A 1 -32.31 -11.97 -21.41
CA MET A 1 -31.95 -10.83 -20.54
C MET A 1 -30.44 -10.88 -20.32
N VAL A 2 -29.75 -9.76 -20.47
CA VAL A 2 -28.29 -9.68 -20.31
C VAL A 2 -27.96 -9.68 -18.82
N ASN A 3 -27.21 -10.67 -18.36
CA ASN A 3 -26.69 -10.66 -16.99
C ASN A 3 -25.43 -9.79 -16.96
N ILE A 4 -25.50 -8.68 -16.25
CA ILE A 4 -24.39 -7.73 -16.05
C ILE A 4 -23.80 -8.02 -14.67
N PRO A 5 -22.47 -8.02 -14.49
CA PRO A 5 -21.88 -8.19 -13.16
C PRO A 5 -22.26 -7.01 -12.25
N ALA A 6 -22.66 -7.31 -11.02
CA ALA A 6 -23.13 -6.31 -10.08
C ALA A 6 -22.02 -5.29 -9.76
N PRO A 7 -22.32 -3.98 -9.68
CA PRO A 7 -21.34 -2.98 -9.26
C PRO A 7 -20.95 -3.20 -7.80
N VAL A 8 -19.64 -3.13 -7.49
CA VAL A 8 -19.14 -3.18 -6.12
C VAL A 8 -19.77 -2.05 -5.31
N GLY A 9 -20.40 -2.40 -4.20
CA GLY A 9 -21.15 -1.47 -3.35
C GLY A 9 -22.56 -1.13 -3.83
N GLY A 10 -23.06 -1.76 -4.90
CA GLY A 10 -24.42 -1.52 -5.40
C GLY A 10 -24.62 -0.13 -6.03
N THR A 11 -25.88 0.18 -6.34
CA THR A 11 -26.28 1.49 -6.86
C THR A 11 -26.37 2.53 -5.74
N PRO A 12 -25.98 3.80 -5.98
CA PRO A 12 -26.12 4.86 -4.98
C PRO A 12 -27.60 5.21 -4.75
N LEU A 13 -28.21 4.63 -3.73
CA LEU A 13 -29.59 4.90 -3.32
C LEU A 13 -29.63 6.00 -2.25
N PRO A 14 -30.79 6.63 -1.96
CA PRO A 14 -30.88 7.70 -0.97
C PRO A 14 -30.32 7.35 0.42
N ALA A 15 -30.36 6.07 0.81
CA ALA A 15 -29.76 5.58 2.05
C ALA A 15 -28.22 5.74 2.12
N ASP A 16 -27.54 5.83 0.96
CA ASP A 16 -26.08 6.01 0.88
C ASP A 16 -25.64 7.47 1.08
N PHE A 17 -26.59 8.42 1.12
CA PHE A 17 -26.29 9.85 1.20
C PHE A 17 -25.45 10.19 2.44
N ALA A 18 -25.96 9.82 3.61
CA ALA A 18 -25.31 10.08 4.89
C ALA A 18 -23.93 9.41 5.01
N PRO A 19 -23.78 8.08 4.81
CA PRO A 19 -22.47 7.44 4.94
C PRO A 19 -21.46 7.96 3.90
N SER A 20 -21.89 8.30 2.68
CA SER A 20 -20.99 8.86 1.67
C SER A 20 -20.44 10.23 2.10
N ILE A 21 -21.26 11.10 2.68
CA ILE A 21 -20.80 12.40 3.22
C ILE A 21 -19.82 12.19 4.38
N VAL A 22 -20.14 11.27 5.30
CA VAL A 22 -19.26 10.95 6.44
C VAL A 22 -17.89 10.48 5.95
N PHE A 23 -17.84 9.53 5.02
CA PHE A 23 -16.56 9.06 4.49
C PHE A 23 -15.83 10.12 3.66
N ALA A 24 -16.54 10.95 2.88
CA ALA A 24 -15.92 12.08 2.18
C ALA A 24 -15.25 13.05 3.16
N ALA A 25 -15.91 13.38 4.28
CA ALA A 25 -15.34 14.22 5.33
C ALA A 25 -14.16 13.54 6.05
N LEU A 26 -14.27 12.25 6.37
CA LEU A 26 -13.19 11.48 7.01
C LEU A 26 -11.93 11.40 6.15
N TYR A 27 -12.06 11.17 4.83
CA TYR A 27 -10.93 11.23 3.90
C TYR A 27 -10.45 12.68 3.70
N GLY A 28 -11.36 13.65 3.68
CA GLY A 28 -11.05 15.07 3.57
C GLY A 28 -10.20 15.58 4.73
N MET A 29 -10.45 15.13 5.96
CA MET A 29 -9.64 15.48 7.14
C MET A 29 -8.23 14.87 7.10
N ILE A 30 -8.08 13.72 6.44
CA ILE A 30 -6.79 13.07 6.27
C ILE A 30 -5.85 13.88 5.35
N VAL A 31 -6.38 14.49 4.29
CA VAL A 31 -5.57 15.19 3.28
C VAL A 31 -4.72 16.34 3.87
N PRO A 32 -5.25 17.28 4.68
CA PRO A 32 -4.46 18.31 5.36
C PRO A 32 -3.38 17.73 6.27
N LEU A 33 -3.66 16.63 6.99
CA LEU A 33 -2.68 15.97 7.84
C LEU A 33 -1.52 15.40 7.02
N MET A 34 -1.81 14.86 5.84
CA MET A 34 -0.78 14.40 4.90
C MET A 34 0.05 15.55 4.36
N ILE A 35 -0.60 16.63 3.91
CA ILE A 35 0.08 17.83 3.41
C ILE A 35 0.98 18.42 4.49
N TYR A 36 0.47 18.60 5.71
CA TYR A 36 1.27 19.06 6.85
C TYR A 36 2.50 18.19 7.09
N ARG A 37 2.34 16.87 7.00
CA ARG A 37 3.42 15.92 7.23
C ARG A 37 4.47 15.93 6.11
N VAL A 38 4.07 16.09 4.85
CA VAL A 38 4.96 16.14 3.68
C VAL A 38 5.69 17.48 3.61
N PHE A 39 5.00 18.59 3.85
CA PHE A 39 5.58 19.92 3.64
C PHE A 39 6.15 20.54 4.91
N VAL A 40 5.47 20.49 6.06
CA VAL A 40 5.89 21.24 7.25
C VAL A 40 6.87 20.43 8.10
N LYS A 41 6.58 19.16 8.35
CA LYS A 41 7.38 18.34 9.27
C LYS A 41 8.63 17.75 8.61
N HIS A 42 9.72 18.51 8.56
CA HIS A 42 11.02 18.10 7.98
C HIS A 42 11.49 16.69 8.39
N ARG A 43 11.27 16.28 9.64
CA ARG A 43 11.67 14.95 10.15
C ARG A 43 10.82 13.78 9.62
N SER A 44 9.60 14.06 9.16
CA SER A 44 8.62 13.04 8.75
C SER A 44 8.38 12.99 7.24
N ARG A 45 9.07 13.84 6.47
CA ARG A 45 8.94 13.88 5.01
C ARG A 45 9.36 12.54 4.42
N THR A 46 8.42 11.88 3.75
CA THR A 46 8.65 10.68 2.97
C THR A 46 7.77 10.74 1.73
N LEU A 47 8.36 10.54 0.56
CA LEU A 47 7.67 10.46 -0.72
C LEU A 47 7.14 9.05 -0.98
N LEU A 48 7.44 8.09 -0.10
CA LEU A 48 6.96 6.72 -0.22
C LEU A 48 5.45 6.55 -0.01
N LEU A 49 4.77 7.55 0.57
CA LEU A 49 3.32 7.51 0.79
C LEU A 49 2.53 8.24 -0.31
N THR A 50 3.17 8.58 -1.44
CA THR A 50 2.52 9.35 -2.50
C THR A 50 1.33 8.59 -3.09
N GLY A 51 1.41 7.27 -3.23
CA GLY A 51 0.28 6.45 -3.69
C GLY A 51 -0.93 6.57 -2.76
N THR A 52 -0.68 6.46 -1.46
CA THR A 52 -1.68 6.63 -0.41
C THR A 52 -2.29 8.04 -0.39
N VAL A 53 -1.48 9.09 -0.65
CA VAL A 53 -1.97 10.48 -0.70
C VAL A 53 -2.92 10.68 -1.87
N THR A 54 -2.48 10.34 -3.08
CA THR A 54 -3.28 10.45 -4.30
C THR A 54 -4.58 9.67 -4.14
N PHE A 55 -4.48 8.49 -3.53
CA PHE A 55 -5.63 7.64 -3.28
C PHE A 55 -6.64 8.24 -2.27
N SER A 56 -6.17 8.87 -1.19
CA SER A 56 -7.04 9.56 -0.24
C SER A 56 -7.82 10.71 -0.90
N ILE A 57 -7.17 11.47 -1.79
CA ILE A 57 -7.83 12.56 -2.55
C ILE A 57 -8.89 11.98 -3.47
N GLU A 58 -8.55 10.92 -4.21
CA GLU A 58 -9.49 10.20 -5.08
C GLU A 58 -10.73 9.73 -4.30
N ARG A 59 -10.56 9.24 -3.06
CA ARG A 59 -11.70 8.82 -2.23
C ARG A 59 -12.62 9.96 -1.81
N VAL A 60 -12.11 11.17 -1.59
CA VAL A 60 -12.96 12.34 -1.36
C VAL A 60 -13.86 12.59 -2.58
N VAL A 61 -13.29 12.53 -3.79
CA VAL A 61 -14.05 12.72 -5.04
C VAL A 61 -15.10 11.63 -5.23
N VAL A 62 -14.71 10.37 -5.09
CA VAL A 62 -15.61 9.21 -5.27
C VAL A 62 -16.81 9.27 -4.32
N TYR A 63 -16.58 9.54 -3.03
CA TYR A 63 -17.68 9.62 -2.06
C TYR A 63 -18.55 10.87 -2.22
N SER A 64 -17.96 11.99 -2.67
CA SER A 64 -18.74 13.19 -3.02
C SER A 64 -19.66 12.92 -4.21
N LEU A 65 -19.15 12.27 -5.26
CA LEU A 65 -19.96 11.88 -6.43
C LEU A 65 -21.04 10.86 -6.04
N ARG A 66 -20.72 9.88 -5.20
CA ARG A 66 -21.67 8.90 -4.69
C ARG A 66 -22.80 9.56 -3.88
N ALA A 67 -22.48 10.57 -3.06
CA ALA A 67 -23.49 11.36 -2.35
C ALA A 67 -24.41 12.11 -3.32
N VAL A 68 -23.88 12.71 -4.39
CA VAL A 68 -24.69 13.37 -5.42
C VAL A 68 -25.60 12.38 -6.17
N MET A 69 -25.07 11.21 -6.56
CA MET A 69 -25.84 10.16 -7.24
C MET A 69 -26.96 9.58 -6.37
N SER A 70 -26.82 9.61 -5.03
CA SER A 70 -27.88 9.15 -4.13
C SER A 70 -29.15 10.02 -4.21
N ARG A 71 -29.01 11.30 -4.57
CA ARG A 71 -30.10 12.29 -4.63
C ARG A 71 -30.64 12.56 -6.04
N ASN A 72 -29.84 12.32 -7.08
CA ASN A 72 -30.22 12.58 -8.47
C ASN A 72 -30.24 11.28 -9.27
N GLU A 73 -31.42 10.89 -9.73
CA GLU A 73 -31.65 9.63 -10.45
C GLU A 73 -30.99 9.60 -11.83
N GLU A 74 -30.98 10.72 -12.56
CA GLU A 74 -30.30 10.82 -13.86
C GLU A 74 -28.81 10.56 -13.71
N LYS A 75 -28.19 11.15 -12.68
CA LYS A 75 -26.77 10.91 -12.37
C LYS A 75 -26.52 9.50 -11.87
N ARG A 76 -27.47 8.89 -11.15
CA ARG A 76 -27.37 7.50 -10.63
C ARG A 76 -27.13 6.49 -11.75
N PHE A 77 -27.77 6.68 -12.90
CA PHE A 77 -27.68 5.78 -14.05
C PHE A 77 -26.64 6.22 -15.10
N SER A 78 -25.83 7.24 -14.82
CA SER A 78 -24.75 7.65 -15.71
C SER A 78 -23.67 6.57 -15.81
N HIS A 79 -23.51 5.99 -17.01
CA HIS A 79 -22.50 4.97 -17.28
C HIS A 79 -21.08 5.43 -16.96
N GLY A 80 -20.76 6.69 -17.25
CA GLY A 80 -19.43 7.27 -16.99
C GLY A 80 -19.12 7.32 -15.50
N LEU A 81 -20.06 7.82 -14.68
CA LEU A 81 -19.89 7.90 -13.23
C LEU A 81 -19.81 6.51 -12.58
N GLN A 82 -20.65 5.57 -13.02
CA GLN A 82 -20.59 4.19 -12.52
C GLN A 82 -19.26 3.53 -12.88
N ASN A 83 -18.78 3.70 -14.12
CA ASN A 83 -17.50 3.16 -14.55
C ASN A 83 -16.34 3.74 -13.72
N TYR A 84 -16.32 5.07 -13.55
CA TYR A 84 -15.33 5.76 -12.73
C TYR A 84 -15.31 5.21 -11.29
N MET A 85 -16.46 5.11 -10.63
CA MET A 85 -16.52 4.54 -9.28
C MET A 85 -16.01 3.10 -9.22
N GLN A 86 -16.42 2.24 -10.15
CA GLN A 86 -15.97 0.84 -10.18
C GLN A 86 -14.45 0.73 -10.41
N LEU A 87 -13.91 1.56 -11.29
CA LEU A 87 -12.48 1.66 -11.54
C LEU A 87 -11.73 2.15 -10.29
N SER A 88 -12.21 3.20 -9.61
CA SER A 88 -11.55 3.75 -8.42
C SER A 88 -11.66 2.83 -7.20
N PHE A 89 -12.79 2.14 -6.99
CA PHE A 89 -12.87 1.03 -6.01
C PHE A 89 -11.94 -0.12 -6.40
N GLY A 90 -11.86 -0.39 -7.71
CA GLY A 90 -10.98 -1.33 -8.37
C GLY A 90 -9.50 -1.17 -8.02
N MET A 91 -8.98 0.04 -8.22
CA MET A 91 -7.55 0.33 -8.14
C MET A 91 -7.09 0.80 -6.76
N GLY A 92 -8.02 1.19 -5.88
CA GLY A 92 -7.69 1.95 -4.69
C GLY A 92 -6.69 1.31 -3.74
N PHE A 93 -6.96 0.06 -3.35
CA PHE A 93 -6.11 -0.69 -2.43
C PHE A 93 -4.73 -1.05 -3.00
N ILE A 94 -4.56 -0.96 -4.33
CA ILE A 94 -3.28 -1.25 -5.02
C ILE A 94 -2.25 -0.15 -4.71
N GLY A 95 -2.68 1.12 -4.67
CA GLY A 95 -1.78 2.22 -4.31
C GLY A 95 -1.19 2.05 -2.91
N ILE A 96 -2.02 1.63 -1.96
CA ILE A 96 -1.59 1.32 -0.58
C ILE A 96 -0.63 0.12 -0.59
N ALA A 97 -0.96 -0.94 -1.33
CA ALA A 97 -0.12 -2.13 -1.41
C ALA A 97 1.28 -1.84 -2.00
N ASN A 98 1.37 -0.99 -3.02
CA ASN A 98 2.66 -0.57 -3.57
C ASN A 98 3.51 0.20 -2.55
N ASP A 99 2.90 1.13 -1.80
CA ASP A 99 3.58 1.84 -0.72
C ASP A 99 4.10 0.88 0.36
N LEU A 100 3.32 -0.17 0.71
CA LEU A 100 3.75 -1.22 1.64
C LEU A 100 4.97 -1.99 1.14
N ILE A 101 5.05 -2.34 -0.15
CA ILE A 101 6.22 -3.05 -0.70
C ILE A 101 7.49 -2.20 -0.60
N ASN A 102 7.38 -0.90 -0.87
CA ASN A 102 8.51 0.01 -0.76
C ASN A 102 8.99 0.17 0.69
N ILE A 103 8.07 0.11 1.65
CA ILE A 103 8.39 0.09 3.08
C ILE A 103 9.02 -1.25 3.47
N LEU A 104 8.47 -2.38 3.00
CA LEU A 104 8.99 -3.73 3.18
C LEU A 104 10.43 -3.83 2.66
N LYS A 105 10.72 -3.23 1.50
CA LYS A 105 12.08 -3.17 0.92
C LYS A 105 13.06 -2.53 1.88
N CYS A 106 12.73 -1.36 2.42
CA CYS A 106 13.59 -0.69 3.40
C CYS A 106 13.74 -1.54 4.68
N MET A 107 12.65 -2.15 5.13
CA MET A 107 12.62 -3.00 6.32
C MET A 107 13.51 -4.24 6.18
N MET A 108 13.56 -4.87 4.99
CA MET A 108 14.43 -6.01 4.69
C MET A 108 15.89 -5.60 4.49
N VAL A 109 16.13 -4.47 3.84
CA VAL A 109 17.48 -4.03 3.46
C VAL A 109 18.25 -3.45 4.64
N ASN A 110 17.61 -2.67 5.51
CA ASN A 110 18.31 -1.98 6.61
C ASN A 110 19.10 -2.93 7.53
N PRO A 111 18.55 -4.05 8.04
CA PRO A 111 19.30 -4.98 8.90
C PRO A 111 20.50 -5.68 8.27
N THR A 112 20.63 -5.64 6.94
CA THR A 112 21.69 -6.38 6.21
C THR A 112 23.01 -5.61 6.10
N TYR A 113 23.05 -4.37 6.57
CA TYR A 113 24.26 -3.55 6.58
C TYR A 113 25.14 -3.90 7.78
N GLY A 114 26.42 -4.14 7.50
CA GLY A 114 27.47 -4.21 8.51
C GLY A 114 27.88 -2.82 9.01
N SER A 115 28.69 -2.78 10.06
CA SER A 115 29.20 -1.53 10.66
C SER A 115 29.88 -0.61 9.65
N ASP A 116 30.79 -1.17 8.83
CA ASP A 116 31.56 -0.43 7.83
C ASP A 116 30.70 0.22 6.74
N MET A 117 29.51 -0.32 6.46
CA MET A 117 28.68 0.08 5.32
C MET A 117 27.35 0.71 5.75
N TRP A 118 27.11 0.87 7.06
CA TRP A 118 25.85 1.40 7.60
C TRP A 118 25.51 2.79 7.08
N TYR A 119 26.51 3.64 6.81
CA TYR A 119 26.33 4.98 6.25
C TYR A 119 25.64 4.98 4.88
N GLN A 120 25.60 3.83 4.18
CA GLN A 120 24.86 3.67 2.93
C GLN A 120 23.39 3.29 3.15
N SER A 121 23.00 2.87 4.35
CA SER A 121 21.62 2.48 4.64
C SER A 121 20.68 3.71 4.56
N PRO A 122 19.45 3.56 4.05
CA PRO A 122 18.43 4.60 4.17
C PRO A 122 18.14 4.99 5.63
N ALA A 123 18.34 4.05 6.57
CA ALA A 123 18.20 4.28 8.00
C ALA A 123 19.23 5.28 8.55
N SER A 124 20.49 5.25 8.09
CA SER A 124 21.53 6.19 8.55
C SER A 124 21.21 7.66 8.25
N ASN A 125 20.49 7.92 7.15
CA ASN A 125 20.03 9.25 6.76
C ASN A 125 18.77 9.71 7.52
N THR A 126 18.24 8.86 8.41
CA THR A 126 17.02 9.12 9.15
C THR A 126 17.33 9.44 10.61
N LYS A 127 17.15 10.70 11.00
CA LYS A 127 17.26 11.13 12.41
C LYS A 127 16.24 10.38 13.28
N ASP A 128 16.67 9.98 14.47
CA ASP A 128 15.87 9.25 15.47
C ASP A 128 15.31 7.90 14.96
N CYS A 129 15.96 7.26 13.97
CA CYS A 129 15.51 5.98 13.43
C CYS A 129 15.39 4.92 14.54
N VAL A 130 14.38 4.05 14.44
CA VAL A 130 14.21 2.92 15.37
C VAL A 130 15.29 1.86 15.12
N PHE A 131 15.81 1.76 13.89
CA PHE A 131 16.97 0.91 13.60
C PHE A 131 18.21 1.49 14.27
N ARG A 132 18.82 0.68 15.14
CA ARG A 132 20.11 0.99 15.74
C ARG A 132 21.21 0.70 14.71
N PRO A 133 22.30 1.48 14.69
CA PRO A 133 23.48 1.09 13.94
C PRO A 133 23.94 -0.30 14.42
N PRO A 134 24.42 -1.16 13.51
CA PRO A 134 25.00 -2.44 13.89
C PRO A 134 26.23 -2.19 14.78
N GLN A 135 26.54 -3.15 15.66
CA GLN A 135 27.72 -3.07 16.52
C GLN A 135 29.00 -3.09 15.67
N ASP A 136 30.04 -2.39 16.11
CA ASP A 136 31.34 -2.37 15.43
C ASP A 136 31.86 -3.80 15.23
N GLY A 137 32.34 -4.08 14.02
CA GLY A 137 32.77 -5.42 13.62
C GLY A 137 31.65 -6.35 13.13
N THR A 138 30.38 -5.93 13.14
CA THR A 138 29.30 -6.71 12.51
C THR A 138 29.56 -6.83 11.01
N PRO A 139 29.66 -8.05 10.44
CA PRO A 139 29.97 -8.26 9.04
C PRO A 139 28.80 -7.86 8.13
N ASP A 140 29.13 -7.31 6.95
CA ASP A 140 28.16 -6.95 5.94
C ASP A 140 27.55 -8.18 5.25
N GLN A 141 26.25 -8.13 4.91
CA GLN A 141 25.55 -9.23 4.22
C GLN A 141 25.03 -8.82 2.82
N PRO A 142 25.93 -8.59 1.84
CA PRO A 142 25.56 -8.06 0.53
C PRO A 142 24.68 -9.02 -0.29
N ARG A 143 24.90 -10.33 -0.16
CA ARG A 143 24.07 -11.35 -0.84
C ARG A 143 22.62 -11.32 -0.36
N THR A 144 22.40 -11.27 0.96
CA THR A 144 21.06 -11.17 1.55
C THR A 144 20.37 -9.89 1.09
N ARG A 145 21.10 -8.77 1.07
CA ARG A 145 20.59 -7.48 0.60
C ARG A 145 20.18 -7.50 -0.87
N PHE A 146 21.01 -8.10 -1.73
CA PHE A 146 20.71 -8.25 -3.14
C PHE A 146 19.39 -9.01 -3.35
N TRP A 147 19.24 -10.17 -2.69
CA TRP A 147 18.02 -10.97 -2.79
C TRP A 147 16.80 -10.28 -2.18
N ALA A 148 16.96 -9.57 -1.06
CA ALA A 148 15.88 -8.79 -0.46
C ALA A 148 15.31 -7.76 -1.46
N ARG A 149 16.19 -7.02 -2.15
CA ARG A 149 15.76 -6.06 -3.18
C ARG A 149 15.04 -6.75 -4.33
N ARG A 150 15.62 -7.83 -4.87
CA ARG A 150 15.02 -8.58 -5.99
C ARG A 150 13.66 -9.17 -5.65
N TRP A 151 13.50 -9.68 -4.43
CA TRP A 151 12.21 -10.16 -3.93
C TRP A 151 11.17 -9.05 -3.89
N THR A 152 11.51 -7.88 -3.34
CA THR A 152 10.57 -6.75 -3.28
C THR A 152 10.29 -6.14 -4.65
N ASP A 153 11.28 -6.10 -5.55
CA ASP A 153 11.09 -5.66 -6.92
C ASP A 153 10.15 -6.63 -7.67
N PHE A 154 10.33 -7.94 -7.47
CA PHE A 154 9.42 -8.96 -8.00
C PHE A 154 7.99 -8.77 -7.47
N LEU A 155 7.80 -8.57 -6.17
CA LEU A 155 6.47 -8.29 -5.60
C LEU A 155 5.85 -7.03 -6.20
N ASN A 156 6.64 -5.97 -6.37
CA ASN A 156 6.18 -4.73 -6.99
C ASN A 156 5.73 -4.96 -8.44
N PHE A 157 6.53 -5.66 -9.24
CA PHE A 157 6.16 -6.03 -10.61
C PHE A 157 4.93 -6.94 -10.64
N ALA A 158 4.77 -7.86 -9.69
CA ALA A 158 3.60 -8.72 -9.59
C ALA A 158 2.32 -7.92 -9.29
N PHE A 159 2.38 -6.92 -8.41
CA PHE A 159 1.26 -6.01 -8.17
C PHE A 159 0.94 -5.16 -9.41
N LEU A 160 1.96 -4.63 -10.09
CA LEU A 160 1.76 -3.88 -11.34
C LEU A 160 1.11 -4.76 -12.42
N ALA A 161 1.60 -5.99 -12.58
CA ALA A 161 1.07 -6.98 -13.52
C ALA A 161 -0.37 -7.38 -13.17
N ALA A 162 -0.74 -7.44 -11.89
CA ALA A 162 -2.12 -7.66 -11.47
C ALA A 162 -3.03 -6.45 -11.78
N THR A 163 -2.48 -5.23 -11.76
CA THR A 163 -3.23 -3.98 -11.91
C THR A 163 -3.59 -3.66 -13.37
N ILE A 164 -2.67 -3.92 -14.30
CA ILE A 164 -2.83 -3.57 -15.71
C ILE A 164 -4.08 -4.22 -16.32
N PRO A 165 -4.30 -5.56 -16.21
CA PRO A 165 -5.49 -6.19 -16.74
C PRO A 165 -6.76 -5.62 -16.11
N GLY A 166 -6.77 -5.44 -14.78
CA GLY A 166 -7.91 -4.85 -14.08
C GLY A 166 -8.31 -3.51 -14.69
N THR A 167 -7.34 -2.61 -14.87
CA THR A 167 -7.56 -1.26 -15.42
C THR A 167 -8.11 -1.30 -16.84
N VAL A 168 -7.49 -2.11 -17.72
CA VAL A 168 -7.93 -2.26 -19.12
C VAL A 168 -9.36 -2.79 -19.19
N TRP A 169 -9.69 -3.78 -18.36
CA TRP A 169 -11.02 -4.38 -18.35
C TRP A 169 -12.10 -3.46 -17.77
N TYR A 170 -11.79 -2.70 -16.72
CA TYR A 170 -12.70 -1.67 -16.22
C TYR A 170 -12.93 -0.57 -17.26
N GLY A 171 -11.92 -0.18 -18.04
CA GLY A 171 -12.09 0.76 -19.15
C GLY A 171 -13.13 0.32 -20.19
N GLN A 172 -13.31 -1.00 -20.38
CA GLN A 172 -14.29 -1.58 -21.31
C GLN A 172 -15.67 -1.82 -20.69
N TYR A 173 -15.86 -1.50 -19.40
CA TYR A 173 -17.11 -1.79 -18.68
C TYR A 173 -18.32 -1.09 -19.28
N SER A 174 -18.17 0.14 -19.80
CA SER A 174 -19.28 0.86 -20.46
C SER A 174 -19.86 0.09 -21.64
N GLY A 175 -19.04 -0.61 -22.42
CA GLY A 175 -19.50 -1.39 -23.57
C GLY A 175 -20.29 -2.65 -23.21
N THR A 176 -20.34 -3.03 -21.92
CA THR A 176 -21.13 -4.18 -21.45
C THR A 176 -22.62 -3.89 -21.39
N PHE A 177 -23.02 -2.62 -21.36
CA PHE A 177 -24.42 -2.23 -21.30
C PHE A 177 -25.13 -2.38 -22.64
N ASP A 178 -24.41 -2.19 -23.75
CA ASP A 178 -25.00 -2.23 -25.10
C ASP A 178 -24.84 -3.60 -25.78
N ASN A 179 -23.91 -4.44 -25.33
CA ASN A 179 -23.54 -5.67 -26.03
C ASN A 179 -23.46 -6.87 -25.08
N GLU A 180 -24.37 -7.83 -25.23
CA GLU A 180 -24.39 -9.06 -24.44
C GLU A 180 -23.08 -9.86 -24.56
N ASN A 181 -22.48 -9.90 -25.75
CA ASN A 181 -21.21 -10.58 -25.98
C ASN A 181 -20.04 -9.95 -25.19
N LYS A 182 -20.06 -8.61 -25.02
CA LYS A 182 -19.06 -7.92 -24.19
C LYS A 182 -19.33 -8.17 -22.71
N ALA A 183 -20.60 -8.15 -22.28
CA ALA A 183 -20.99 -8.49 -20.91
C ALA A 183 -20.54 -9.90 -20.53
N ARG A 184 -20.78 -10.91 -21.40
CA ARG A 184 -20.32 -12.29 -21.19
C ARG A 184 -18.80 -12.38 -21.12
N THR A 185 -18.08 -11.64 -21.97
CA THR A 185 -16.60 -11.61 -21.93
C THR A 185 -16.10 -11.02 -20.61
N VAL A 186 -16.63 -9.86 -20.19
CA VAL A 186 -16.26 -9.22 -18.91
C VAL A 186 -16.63 -10.09 -17.72
N GLN A 187 -17.78 -10.76 -17.76
CA GLN A 187 -18.19 -11.70 -16.71
C GLN A 187 -17.27 -12.94 -16.66
N ARG A 188 -16.88 -13.51 -17.81
CA ARG A 188 -15.91 -14.62 -17.86
C ARG A 188 -14.55 -14.23 -17.28
N ILE A 189 -14.16 -12.96 -17.40
CA ILE A 189 -12.90 -12.46 -16.81
C ILE A 189 -13.03 -12.25 -15.31
N ARG A 190 -14.22 -11.89 -14.82
CA ARG A 190 -14.53 -11.65 -13.40
C ARG A 190 -14.92 -12.91 -12.61
N CYS A 191 -15.04 -14.07 -13.24
CA CYS A 191 -15.44 -15.31 -12.57
C CYS A 191 -14.30 -16.32 -12.64
N VAL A 192 -13.48 -16.35 -11.61
CA VAL A 192 -12.29 -17.21 -11.52
C VAL A 192 -12.49 -18.32 -10.49
N LEU A 193 -13.49 -18.22 -9.63
CA LEU A 193 -13.61 -19.13 -8.49
C LEU A 193 -14.84 -20.05 -8.44
N ARG A 194 -15.74 -20.04 -9.43
CA ARG A 194 -16.98 -20.84 -9.36
C ARG A 194 -17.01 -22.13 -10.19
N THR A 195 -15.91 -22.50 -10.83
CA THR A 195 -15.89 -23.69 -11.71
C THR A 195 -14.82 -24.68 -11.25
N TYR A 196 -15.02 -25.32 -10.09
CA TYR A 196 -14.22 -26.48 -9.71
C TYR A 196 -15.00 -27.81 -9.70
N ASN A 197 -16.31 -27.83 -10.00
CA ASN A 197 -17.09 -29.06 -9.85
C ASN A 197 -17.93 -29.54 -11.06
N HIS A 198 -17.95 -28.90 -12.24
CA HIS A 198 -18.77 -29.48 -13.33
C HIS A 198 -18.52 -29.07 -14.80
N CYS A 199 -17.29 -28.95 -15.29
CA CYS A 199 -17.03 -28.87 -16.74
C CYS A 199 -15.66 -29.42 -17.09
N ASN A 200 -15.62 -30.59 -17.74
CA ASN A 200 -14.39 -31.29 -18.12
C ASN A 200 -13.81 -30.90 -19.49
N ASP A 201 -14.37 -29.96 -20.26
CA ASP A 201 -13.97 -29.82 -21.69
C ASP A 201 -13.82 -28.39 -22.24
N LEU A 202 -13.18 -27.46 -21.51
CA LEU A 202 -12.60 -26.28 -22.19
C LEU A 202 -11.25 -25.86 -21.59
N PRO A 203 -10.29 -25.42 -22.43
CA PRO A 203 -8.98 -24.97 -21.98
C PRO A 203 -9.13 -23.78 -21.03
N CYS A 204 -8.73 -23.99 -19.78
CA CYS A 204 -8.68 -22.99 -18.73
C CYS A 204 -7.64 -21.91 -19.10
N ASP A 205 -8.06 -20.94 -19.90
CA ASP A 205 -7.29 -19.71 -20.08
C ASP A 205 -7.25 -18.98 -18.74
N ASN A 206 -6.07 -19.03 -18.11
CA ASN A 206 -5.67 -18.52 -16.80
C ASN A 206 -5.97 -17.03 -16.58
N ARG A 207 -7.24 -16.65 -16.48
CA ARG A 207 -7.64 -15.30 -16.09
C ARG A 207 -7.64 -15.29 -14.57
N PHE A 208 -6.55 -14.83 -13.97
CA PHE A 208 -6.55 -14.53 -12.55
C PHE A 208 -7.28 -13.21 -12.33
N GLU A 209 -8.34 -13.22 -11.52
CA GLU A 209 -8.95 -12.00 -10.99
C GLU A 209 -7.84 -11.23 -10.29
N SER A 210 -7.58 -10.01 -10.75
CA SER A 210 -6.54 -9.14 -10.17
C SER A 210 -6.68 -8.98 -8.65
N THR A 211 -7.91 -9.12 -8.13
CA THR A 211 -8.21 -9.09 -6.69
C THR A 211 -7.67 -10.32 -5.96
N SER A 212 -7.79 -11.52 -6.55
CA SER A 212 -7.21 -12.76 -5.99
C SER A 212 -5.69 -12.69 -5.95
N VAL A 213 -5.07 -12.19 -7.03
CA VAL A 213 -3.61 -12.00 -7.08
C VAL A 213 -3.18 -10.99 -6.03
N ALA A 214 -3.87 -9.85 -5.93
CA ALA A 214 -3.52 -8.83 -4.96
C ALA A 214 -3.73 -9.29 -3.51
N LEU A 215 -4.77 -10.10 -3.23
CA LEU A 215 -4.99 -10.73 -1.92
C LEU A 215 -3.84 -11.70 -1.60
N PHE A 216 -3.47 -12.57 -2.54
CA PHE A 216 -2.34 -13.48 -2.39
C PHE A 216 -1.04 -12.72 -2.12
N LEU A 217 -0.78 -11.64 -2.87
CA LEU A 217 0.40 -10.80 -2.67
C LEU A 217 0.37 -10.08 -1.30
N CYS A 218 -0.80 -9.66 -0.80
CA CYS A 218 -0.92 -9.10 0.56
C CYS A 218 -0.58 -10.14 1.63
N ILE A 219 -1.00 -11.40 1.45
CA ILE A 219 -0.61 -12.52 2.33
C ILE A 219 0.91 -12.74 2.26
N LEU A 220 1.51 -12.70 1.07
CA LEU A 220 2.97 -12.77 0.93
C LEU A 220 3.71 -11.62 1.64
N VAL A 221 3.16 -10.41 1.65
CA VAL A 221 3.71 -9.29 2.41
C VAL A 221 3.67 -9.56 3.93
N ILE A 222 2.58 -10.15 4.43
CA ILE A 222 2.46 -10.57 5.85
C ILE A 222 3.51 -11.63 6.18
N LEU A 223 3.59 -12.70 5.38
CA LEU A 223 4.55 -13.79 5.57
C LEU A 223 5.99 -13.29 5.48
N THR A 224 6.30 -12.43 4.52
CA THR A 224 7.62 -11.81 4.39
C THR A 224 7.93 -10.94 5.61
N SER A 225 6.97 -10.19 6.14
CA SER A 225 7.15 -9.36 7.34
C SER A 225 7.44 -10.21 8.58
N ILE A 226 6.76 -11.35 8.74
CA ILE A 226 7.03 -12.32 9.80
C ILE A 226 8.42 -12.94 9.62
N TRP A 227 8.78 -13.34 8.40
CA TRP A 227 10.11 -13.86 8.09
C TRP A 227 11.22 -12.84 8.42
N CYS A 228 11.01 -11.56 8.12
CA CYS A 228 11.94 -10.47 8.49
C CYS A 228 12.13 -10.38 10.01
N ARG A 229 11.08 -10.63 10.80
CA ARG A 229 11.17 -10.65 12.25
C ARG A 229 12.07 -11.77 12.74
N ILE A 230 11.88 -12.97 12.19
CA ILE A 230 12.57 -14.18 12.61
C ILE A 230 14.03 -14.13 12.16
N ARG A 231 14.30 -13.71 10.92
CA ARG A 231 15.62 -13.83 10.31
C ARG A 231 16.50 -12.60 10.42
N LEU A 232 15.93 -11.39 10.36
CA LEU A 232 16.67 -10.13 10.22
C LEU A 232 16.57 -9.23 11.47
N ASN A 233 15.99 -9.73 12.58
CA ASN A 233 15.77 -9.00 13.84
C ASN A 233 15.20 -7.58 13.66
N THR A 234 14.27 -7.44 12.71
CA THR A 234 13.61 -6.17 12.43
C THR A 234 12.80 -5.67 13.65
N PRO A 235 12.71 -4.34 13.88
CA PRO A 235 11.96 -3.76 14.99
C PRO A 235 10.47 -4.14 14.98
N ARG A 236 9.94 -4.55 16.14
CA ARG A 236 8.56 -5.05 16.31
C ARG A 236 7.49 -4.07 15.84
N ARG A 237 7.70 -2.76 16.03
CA ARG A 237 6.73 -1.71 15.64
C ARG A 237 6.52 -1.67 14.13
N SER A 238 7.59 -1.81 13.35
CA SER A 238 7.56 -1.80 11.89
C SER A 238 6.81 -3.01 11.34
N ILE A 239 7.10 -4.20 11.88
CA ILE A 239 6.41 -5.43 11.51
C ILE A 239 4.93 -5.37 11.90
N GLY A 240 4.62 -4.87 13.11
CA GLY A 240 3.24 -4.70 13.56
C GLY A 240 2.44 -3.77 12.63
N LEU A 241 3.06 -2.68 12.18
CA LEU A 241 2.46 -1.79 11.18
C LEU A 241 2.19 -2.53 9.85
N MET A 242 3.17 -3.25 9.32
CA MET A 242 3.02 -4.00 8.07
C MET A 242 1.91 -5.05 8.15
N ILE A 243 1.90 -5.86 9.21
CA ILE A 243 0.87 -6.89 9.42
C ILE A 243 -0.50 -6.25 9.56
N LEU A 244 -0.63 -5.19 10.36
CA LEU A 244 -1.90 -4.49 10.57
C LEU A 244 -2.45 -3.96 9.24
N VAL A 245 -1.67 -3.19 8.50
CA VAL A 245 -2.14 -2.57 7.25
C VAL A 245 -2.41 -3.62 6.19
N SER A 246 -1.55 -4.64 6.02
CA SER A 246 -1.81 -5.74 5.10
C SER A 246 -3.05 -6.55 5.48
N SER A 247 -3.32 -6.77 6.78
CA SER A 247 -4.53 -7.47 7.22
C SER A 247 -5.81 -6.70 6.88
N LEU A 248 -5.81 -5.37 7.03
CA LEU A 248 -6.91 -4.51 6.61
C LEU A 248 -7.12 -4.58 5.09
N MET A 249 -6.04 -4.61 4.29
CA MET A 249 -6.14 -4.78 2.84
C MET A 249 -6.66 -6.17 2.45
N CYS A 250 -6.28 -7.23 3.18
CA CYS A 250 -6.84 -8.56 2.97
C CYS A 250 -8.36 -8.57 3.20
N THR A 251 -8.87 -7.88 4.23
CA THR A 251 -10.31 -7.74 4.45
C THR A 251 -11.02 -7.15 3.24
N VAL A 252 -10.46 -6.08 2.65
CA VAL A 252 -11.00 -5.46 1.42
C VAL A 252 -10.98 -6.45 0.25
N GLY A 253 -9.87 -7.16 0.05
CA GLY A 253 -9.73 -8.18 -0.99
C GLY A 253 -10.75 -9.31 -0.86
N ILE A 254 -10.94 -9.83 0.35
CA ILE A 254 -11.92 -10.91 0.64
C ILE A 254 -13.35 -10.43 0.37
N TYR A 255 -13.72 -9.24 0.86
CA TYR A 255 -15.04 -8.67 0.58
C TYR A 255 -15.28 -8.55 -0.93
N ARG A 256 -14.29 -8.03 -1.68
CA ARG A 256 -14.42 -7.89 -3.13
C ARG A 256 -14.60 -9.22 -3.85
N LEU A 257 -13.83 -10.24 -3.50
CA LEU A 257 -14.00 -11.58 -4.06
C LEU A 257 -15.39 -12.15 -3.75
N SER A 258 -15.92 -11.88 -2.55
CA SER A 258 -17.26 -12.37 -2.16
C SER A 258 -18.39 -11.76 -2.98
N VAL A 259 -18.26 -10.49 -3.41
CA VAL A 259 -19.31 -9.78 -4.18
C VAL A 259 -19.13 -9.87 -5.70
N MET A 260 -17.92 -10.19 -6.19
CA MET A 260 -17.61 -10.25 -7.63
C MET A 260 -18.44 -11.31 -8.40
N GLY A 261 -18.90 -12.36 -7.73
CA GLY A 261 -19.72 -13.41 -8.33
C GLY A 261 -21.20 -13.06 -8.50
N LEU A 262 -21.65 -11.88 -8.07
CA LEU A 262 -23.05 -11.46 -8.15
C LEU A 262 -23.35 -10.82 -9.51
N THR A 263 -24.52 -11.13 -10.08
CA THR A 263 -24.98 -10.59 -11.36
C THR A 263 -26.38 -9.99 -11.26
N THR A 264 -26.69 -9.08 -12.17
CA THR A 264 -27.91 -8.26 -12.17
C THR A 264 -28.49 -8.17 -13.58
N PRO A 265 -29.82 -8.30 -13.77
CA PRO A 265 -30.43 -8.33 -15.10
C PRO A 265 -30.43 -6.95 -15.79
N SER A 266 -30.33 -5.87 -15.03
CA SER A 266 -30.18 -4.51 -15.55
C SER A 266 -29.61 -3.59 -14.45
N ILE A 267 -29.14 -2.39 -14.85
CA ILE A 267 -28.67 -1.35 -13.91
C ILE A 267 -29.86 -0.71 -13.15
N THR A 268 -31.03 -0.66 -13.79
CA THR A 268 -32.22 -0.01 -13.22
C THR A 268 -32.94 -0.89 -12.21
N THR A 269 -32.75 -2.21 -12.31
CA THR A 269 -33.31 -3.17 -11.35
C THR A 269 -32.50 -3.14 -10.06
N GLN A 270 -33.19 -3.09 -8.92
CA GLN A 270 -32.56 -3.25 -7.61
C GLN A 270 -31.83 -4.59 -7.54
N THR A 271 -30.57 -4.51 -7.18
CA THR A 271 -29.64 -5.62 -7.05
C THR A 271 -29.68 -6.18 -5.63
N ILE A 272 -29.16 -7.39 -5.42
CA ILE A 272 -29.02 -7.93 -4.06
C ILE A 272 -28.18 -6.96 -3.19
N LEU A 273 -27.15 -6.35 -3.78
CA LEU A 273 -26.26 -5.38 -3.14
C LEU A 273 -26.93 -4.04 -2.79
N ASP A 274 -28.15 -3.78 -3.27
CA ASP A 274 -28.88 -2.55 -2.96
C ASP A 274 -29.63 -2.62 -1.62
N LYS A 275 -29.74 -3.80 -1.03
CA LYS A 275 -30.38 -3.96 0.28
C LYS A 275 -29.57 -3.22 1.36
N PRO A 276 -30.24 -2.62 2.37
CA PRO A 276 -29.55 -1.81 3.39
C PRO A 276 -28.42 -2.54 4.12
N TYR A 277 -28.57 -3.86 4.35
CA TYR A 277 -27.55 -4.66 5.01
C TYR A 277 -26.30 -4.85 4.13
N GLU A 278 -26.45 -5.09 2.82
CA GLU A 278 -25.31 -5.23 1.89
C GLU A 278 -24.53 -3.92 1.75
N LYS A 279 -25.23 -2.78 1.73
CA LYS A 279 -24.62 -1.45 1.76
C LYS A 279 -23.81 -1.25 3.04
N THR A 280 -24.37 -1.67 4.17
CA THR A 280 -23.66 -1.63 5.46
C THR A 280 -22.39 -2.48 5.39
N LEU A 281 -22.46 -3.68 4.81
CA LEU A 281 -21.28 -4.53 4.61
C LEU A 281 -20.23 -3.88 3.70
N PHE A 282 -20.63 -3.19 2.63
CA PHE A 282 -19.72 -2.42 1.79
C PHE A 282 -18.96 -1.35 2.59
N TYR A 283 -19.65 -0.55 3.38
CA TYR A 283 -18.97 0.48 4.18
C TYR A 283 -18.07 -0.12 5.28
N VAL A 284 -18.51 -1.19 5.95
CA VAL A 284 -17.78 -1.81 7.07
C VAL A 284 -16.59 -2.65 6.63
N PHE A 285 -16.72 -3.46 5.58
CA PHE A 285 -15.69 -4.41 5.15
C PHE A 285 -14.82 -3.92 3.99
N HIS A 286 -15.32 -2.95 3.20
CA HIS A 286 -14.53 -2.36 2.12
C HIS A 286 -14.00 -0.98 2.49
N THR A 287 -14.88 -0.07 2.91
CA THR A 287 -14.49 1.35 3.03
C THR A 287 -13.72 1.64 4.31
N LEU A 288 -14.19 1.11 5.45
CA LEU A 288 -13.60 1.35 6.75
C LEU A 288 -12.18 0.78 6.90
N PRO A 289 -11.87 -0.47 6.50
CA PRO A 289 -10.51 -1.01 6.63
C PRO A 289 -9.53 -0.26 5.74
N GLU A 290 -10.00 0.19 4.56
CA GLU A 290 -9.25 1.03 3.65
C GLU A 290 -8.92 2.39 4.28
N TRP A 291 -9.92 3.08 4.83
CA TRP A 291 -9.71 4.35 5.53
C TRP A 291 -8.76 4.19 6.73
N LEU A 292 -8.95 3.14 7.54
CA LEU A 292 -8.11 2.83 8.69
C LEU A 292 -6.65 2.55 8.27
N ALA A 293 -6.43 1.83 7.18
CA ALA A 293 -5.10 1.57 6.64
C ALA A 293 -4.37 2.88 6.31
N ILE A 294 -5.04 3.80 5.60
CA ILE A 294 -4.48 5.11 5.28
C ILE A 294 -4.19 5.89 6.57
N PHE A 295 -5.16 5.96 7.47
CA PHE A 295 -5.05 6.69 8.73
C PHE A 295 -3.87 6.19 9.57
N VAL A 296 -3.74 4.87 9.75
CA VAL A 296 -2.64 4.23 10.48
C VAL A 296 -1.29 4.52 9.82
N MET A 297 -1.19 4.48 8.50
CA MET A 297 0.05 4.80 7.76
C MET A 297 0.47 6.26 7.93
N ILE A 298 -0.48 7.18 8.06
CA ILE A 298 -0.24 8.61 8.27
C ILE A 298 0.08 8.91 9.72
N LEU A 299 -0.55 8.23 10.68
CA LEU A 299 -0.22 8.37 12.10
C LEU A 299 1.14 7.79 12.41
N ALA A 300 1.44 6.59 11.89
CA ALA A 300 2.73 5.95 12.07
C ALA A 300 3.82 6.81 11.43
N ASN A 301 4.91 7.08 12.14
CA ASN A 301 6.07 7.74 11.52
C ASN A 301 6.86 6.71 10.70
N VAL A 302 6.33 6.34 9.52
CA VAL A 302 6.87 5.33 8.60
C VAL A 302 8.36 5.55 8.36
N ARG A 303 8.81 6.80 8.20
CA ARG A 303 10.23 7.11 8.04
C ARG A 303 11.05 6.73 9.27
N LYS A 304 10.62 7.15 10.46
CA LYS A 304 11.31 6.85 11.72
C LYS A 304 11.31 5.34 12.03
N TRP A 305 10.19 4.67 11.82
CA TRP A 305 10.03 3.26 12.18
C TRP A 305 10.75 2.34 11.19
N ASN A 306 10.63 2.62 9.90
CA ASN A 306 11.18 1.75 8.85
C ASN A 306 12.55 2.20 8.32
N GLY A 307 13.06 3.36 8.77
CA GLY A 307 14.33 3.89 8.30
C GLY A 307 14.37 4.09 6.79
N THR A 308 13.29 4.59 6.20
CA THR A 308 13.15 4.65 4.73
C THR A 308 13.90 5.82 4.09
N GLY A 309 14.33 6.81 4.87
CA GLY A 309 14.81 8.08 4.31
C GLY A 309 13.68 8.88 3.64
N LEU A 310 14.03 9.82 2.75
CA LEU A 310 13.04 10.64 2.05
C LEU A 310 12.34 9.86 0.94
N ILE A 311 13.09 9.08 0.16
CA ILE A 311 12.63 8.46 -1.09
C ILE A 311 12.49 6.93 -0.95
N GLY A 312 13.06 6.29 0.08
CA GLY A 312 13.16 4.82 0.17
C GLY A 312 14.49 4.29 -0.36
N ASP A 313 14.61 2.97 -0.48
CA ASP A 313 15.76 2.32 -1.16
C ASP A 313 15.46 2.08 -2.64
N TRP A 314 15.74 3.07 -3.48
CA TRP A 314 15.59 2.97 -4.96
C TRP A 314 16.81 2.36 -5.66
N ARG A 315 17.84 1.97 -4.91
CA ARG A 315 19.07 1.46 -5.50
C ARG A 315 18.90 0.01 -5.92
N ASN A 316 19.33 -0.28 -7.15
CA ASN A 316 19.36 -1.65 -7.68
C ASN A 316 20.65 -2.41 -7.31
N ARG A 317 21.71 -1.69 -6.92
CA ARG A 317 23.01 -2.23 -6.51
C ARG A 317 23.65 -1.41 -5.40
N ASP A 318 24.54 -2.03 -4.65
CA ASP A 318 25.38 -1.34 -3.68
C ASP A 318 26.51 -0.56 -4.38
N TRP A 319 27.15 0.35 -3.64
CA TRP A 319 28.23 1.15 -4.19
C TRP A 319 29.47 0.31 -4.46
N ASN A 320 30.10 0.57 -5.61
CA ASN A 320 31.38 -0.03 -5.94
C ASN A 320 32.51 0.64 -5.15
N GLU A 321 33.66 -0.01 -4.97
CA GLU A 321 34.78 0.53 -4.19
C GLU A 321 35.23 1.93 -4.66
N LYS A 322 35.19 2.18 -5.98
CA LYS A 322 35.50 3.50 -6.56
C LYS A 322 34.52 4.58 -6.11
N GLU A 323 33.23 4.26 -6.02
CA GLU A 323 32.18 5.18 -5.57
C GLU A 323 32.34 5.47 -4.07
N ILE A 324 32.69 4.45 -3.29
CA ILE A 324 33.02 4.57 -1.87
C ILE A 324 34.23 5.49 -1.66
N LYS A 325 35.32 5.27 -2.40
CA LYS A 325 36.52 6.14 -2.35
C LYS A 325 36.17 7.59 -2.68
N LYS A 326 35.45 7.82 -3.78
CA LYS A 326 34.99 9.15 -4.19
C LYS A 326 34.09 9.81 -3.15
N TYR A 327 33.24 9.05 -2.48
CA TYR A 327 32.40 9.55 -1.38
C TYR A 327 33.24 9.95 -0.17
N ARG A 328 34.18 9.10 0.25
CA ARG A 328 35.12 9.38 1.35
C ARG A 328 35.97 10.63 1.06
N GLU A 329 36.50 10.77 -0.15
CA GLU A 329 37.21 11.97 -0.59
C GLU A 329 36.33 13.23 -0.52
N LYS A 330 35.07 13.13 -0.94
CA LYS A 330 34.11 14.25 -0.83
C LYS A 330 33.81 14.63 0.61
N GLN A 331 33.72 13.66 1.52
CA GLN A 331 33.51 13.94 2.95
C GLN A 331 34.74 14.58 3.58
N ALA A 332 35.94 14.07 3.26
CA ALA A 332 37.20 14.65 3.68
C ALA A 332 37.33 16.11 3.19
N LYS A 333 37.00 16.38 1.92
CA LYS A 333 37.02 17.75 1.35
C LYS A 333 36.03 18.71 2.02
N LYS A 334 34.93 18.21 2.57
CA LYS A 334 33.94 19.03 3.29
C LYS A 334 34.38 19.37 4.72
N GLY A 335 35.57 18.93 5.15
CA GLY A 335 36.01 19.08 6.54
C GLY A 335 35.12 18.32 7.53
N MET A 336 34.25 17.44 7.04
CA MET A 336 33.59 16.44 7.87
C MET A 336 34.63 15.34 8.09
N THR A 337 35.58 15.61 8.99
CA THR A 337 36.42 14.58 9.60
C THR A 337 35.46 13.69 10.38
N GLN A 338 34.92 12.72 9.67
CA GLN A 338 33.87 11.86 10.16
C GLN A 338 34.55 10.89 11.13
N ASP A 339 34.45 11.15 12.43
CA ASP A 339 34.57 10.11 13.45
C ASP A 339 33.45 9.10 13.18
N LEU A 340 33.74 8.17 12.26
CA LEU A 340 32.80 7.23 11.66
C LEU A 340 32.20 6.25 12.68
N SER A 341 32.68 6.24 13.93
CA SER A 341 32.20 5.32 14.98
C SER A 341 31.36 5.97 16.10
N THR A 342 31.41 7.28 16.35
CA THR A 342 30.93 7.81 17.65
C THR A 342 29.83 8.87 17.62
N ASP A 343 29.61 9.58 16.51
CA ASP A 343 28.64 10.70 16.50
C ASP A 343 27.19 10.31 16.18
N ALA A 344 26.92 9.01 15.98
CA ALA A 344 25.56 8.48 15.91
C ALA A 344 24.98 8.09 17.28
N ILE A 345 25.78 8.17 18.36
CA ILE A 345 25.27 7.99 19.72
C ILE A 345 24.42 9.22 20.07
N PRO A 346 23.12 9.06 20.38
CA PRO A 346 22.28 10.20 20.74
C PRO A 346 22.91 10.96 21.91
N LEU A 347 22.99 12.29 21.79
CA LEU A 347 23.55 13.26 22.75
C LEU A 347 23.14 13.04 24.24
N GLN A 348 22.11 12.23 24.50
CA GLN A 348 21.73 11.85 25.85
C GLN A 348 22.78 10.97 26.55
N GLU A 349 23.50 10.09 25.83
CA GLU A 349 24.57 9.27 26.44
C GLU A 349 25.88 10.05 26.65
N LYS A 350 26.20 11.03 25.79
CA LYS A 350 27.36 11.92 26.01
C LYS A 350 27.22 12.74 27.30
N LYS A 351 25.99 13.11 27.72
CA LYS A 351 25.77 13.77 29.02
C LYS A 351 25.98 12.81 30.19
N THR A 352 25.48 11.58 30.12
CA THR A 352 25.65 10.59 31.19
C THR A 352 27.12 10.16 31.35
N ALA A 353 27.85 10.00 30.24
CA ALA A 353 29.29 9.67 30.27
C ALA A 353 30.13 10.83 30.84
N ALA A 354 29.80 12.08 30.52
CA ALA A 354 30.46 13.25 31.11
C ALA A 354 30.16 13.40 32.61
N THR A 355 28.95 13.07 33.07
CA THR A 355 28.58 13.13 34.50
C THR A 355 29.22 12.01 35.32
N VAL A 356 29.39 10.80 34.76
CA VAL A 356 30.09 9.69 35.45
C VAL A 356 31.59 10.00 35.61
N SER A 357 32.20 10.70 34.64
CA SER A 357 33.60 11.13 34.74
C SER A 357 33.84 12.24 35.77
N GLN A 358 32.82 13.01 36.17
CA GLN A 358 32.97 14.10 37.15
C GLN A 358 32.78 13.67 38.61
N ASN A 359 32.25 12.47 38.86
CA ASN A 359 32.05 11.95 40.23
C ASN A 359 33.15 10.97 40.69
N GLN A 360 34.29 10.93 40.00
CA GLN A 360 35.46 10.12 40.37
C GLN A 360 36.69 10.96 40.76
N VAL A 361 36.50 12.21 41.19
CA VAL A 361 37.57 13.05 41.76
C VAL A 361 37.30 13.31 43.23
#